data_AF-A0A844GEV7-F1
#
_entry.id   AF-A0A844GEV7-F1
#
_cell.length_a   1.000
_cell.length_b   1.000
_cell.length_c   1.000
_cell.angle_alpha   90.00
_cell.angle_beta   90.00
_cell.angle_gamma   90.00
#
_symmetry.space_group_name_H-M   'P 1'
#
loop_
_entity.id
_entity.type
_entity.pdbx_description
1 polymer ?
#
loop_
_entity_poly.entity_id
_entity_poly.type
_entity_poly.pdbx_seq_one_letter_code
_entity_poly.pdbx_strand_id
1 'polypeptide(L)'
;MDLYQLPDAIGFGQVHDLRTAMAGDATLRKMMEDFVAAPDKSVLDTIIYRWTGSDGVSPNSRDPSMIYGHVMDARQLVTLEHLSGRGYLGTWCWGARDPNPHGKAAPVLIAEYEKFKKFFNAELQAQTLYAEDLAFINSSFSSASQGMAIDYAAMQTSLTTLALSNPDRVKLITSVLWDLALYNQQLEQKLTEFGLLRPDAGFGSDEAETLFGNAQDDILQGNKGNDLLYGSAGNDTYQFRLGDGSDRIYDSLGNDVLIFLSPEIKPDRLRLTRDATTVWLNIQDANGLDTGDRVQIDSFFDFDGNVAEGLIESIRFADGSSWSYVDLVNRLISSSTAGDDQLYGTPLDDRISGLDGNDRLYGYA
;
A
#
# COMPACT_ATOMS: atom_id res chain seq x y z
N MET A 1 12.29 24.93 -20.83
CA MET A 1 12.96 24.77 -19.52
C MET A 1 14.45 24.57 -19.76
N ASP A 2 15.35 24.88 -18.82
CA ASP A 2 16.75 24.44 -18.98
C ASP A 2 16.81 22.90 -18.86
N LEU A 3 17.70 22.23 -19.59
CA LEU A 3 17.79 20.76 -19.62
C LEU A 3 18.10 20.19 -18.22
N TYR A 4 18.88 20.91 -17.42
CA TYR A 4 19.20 20.52 -16.04
C TYR A 4 18.04 20.66 -15.06
N GLN A 5 16.97 21.36 -15.45
CA GLN A 5 15.76 21.50 -14.64
C GLN A 5 14.73 20.41 -14.97
N LEU A 6 14.95 19.61 -16.02
CA LEU A 6 14.11 18.46 -16.32
C LEU A 6 14.58 17.22 -15.52
N PRO A 7 13.64 16.35 -15.12
CA PRO A 7 13.97 15.12 -14.42
C PRO A 7 14.86 14.21 -15.28
N ASP A 8 15.70 13.43 -14.61
CA ASP A 8 16.51 12.38 -15.23
C ASP A 8 15.95 11.00 -14.88
N ALA A 9 16.40 9.96 -15.58
CA ALA A 9 16.07 8.58 -15.30
C ALA A 9 17.23 7.69 -15.72
N ILE A 10 17.48 6.65 -14.92
CA ILE A 10 18.66 5.80 -15.11
C ILE A 10 18.50 4.97 -16.40
N GLY A 11 19.47 5.09 -17.30
CA GLY A 11 19.60 4.23 -18.45
C GLY A 11 20.20 2.87 -18.08
N PHE A 12 19.65 1.79 -18.63
CA PHE A 12 20.19 0.44 -18.46
C PHE A 12 20.65 -0.15 -19.80
N GLY A 13 21.62 -1.06 -19.73
CA GLY A 13 22.07 -1.83 -20.89
C GLY A 13 22.59 -0.94 -22.01
N GLN A 14 21.83 -0.84 -23.10
CA GLN A 14 22.16 -0.02 -24.28
C GLN A 14 21.50 1.37 -24.27
N VAL A 15 20.66 1.65 -23.29
CA VAL A 15 19.92 2.91 -23.18
C VAL A 15 20.74 3.91 -22.36
N HIS A 16 20.94 5.12 -22.89
CA HIS A 16 21.55 6.22 -22.15
C HIS A 16 20.56 6.83 -21.16
N ASP A 17 21.07 7.43 -20.07
CA ASP A 17 20.26 8.22 -19.13
C ASP A 17 19.36 9.22 -19.87
N LEU A 18 18.15 9.42 -19.37
CA LEU A 18 17.11 10.21 -20.02
C LEU A 18 17.58 11.61 -20.38
N ARG A 19 18.32 12.29 -19.49
CA ARG A 19 18.84 13.64 -19.75
C ARG A 19 19.87 13.64 -20.87
N THR A 20 20.71 12.62 -20.95
CA THR A 20 21.67 12.46 -22.06
C THR A 20 20.93 12.24 -23.38
N ALA A 21 19.86 11.43 -23.39
CA ALA A 21 19.04 11.23 -24.58
C ALA A 21 18.32 12.52 -25.02
N MET A 22 17.73 13.27 -24.08
CA MET A 22 17.07 14.55 -24.34
C MET A 22 18.02 15.62 -24.91
N ALA A 23 19.31 15.56 -24.60
CA ALA A 23 20.29 16.48 -25.17
C ALA A 23 20.44 16.31 -26.70
N GLY A 24 20.24 15.09 -27.21
CA GLY A 24 20.29 14.76 -28.64
C GLY A 24 18.92 14.68 -29.33
N ASP A 25 17.82 14.68 -28.57
CA ASP A 25 16.46 14.51 -29.09
C ASP A 25 15.51 15.61 -28.59
N ALA A 26 15.27 16.60 -29.46
CA ALA A 26 14.39 17.73 -29.17
C ALA A 26 12.92 17.32 -28.97
N THR A 27 12.48 16.22 -29.60
CA THR A 27 11.11 15.71 -29.45
C THR A 27 10.94 15.08 -28.08
N LEU A 28 11.88 14.23 -27.66
CA LEU A 28 11.88 13.64 -26.33
C LEU A 28 11.96 14.71 -25.24
N ARG A 29 12.82 15.73 -25.42
CA ARG A 29 12.89 16.88 -24.51
C ARG A 29 11.54 17.57 -24.39
N LYS A 30 10.86 17.83 -25.50
CA LYS A 30 9.55 18.49 -25.50
C LYS A 30 8.49 17.66 -24.78
N MET A 31 8.46 16.33 -25.01
CA MET A 31 7.57 15.43 -24.29
C MET A 31 7.78 15.49 -22.77
N MET A 32 9.03 15.59 -22.31
CA MET A 32 9.34 15.72 -20.88
C MET A 32 8.97 17.09 -20.32
N GLU A 33 9.18 18.18 -21.06
CA GLU A 33 8.71 19.51 -20.68
C GLU A 33 7.18 19.53 -20.49
N ASP A 34 6.44 18.88 -21.40
CA ASP A 34 4.99 18.80 -21.33
C ASP A 34 4.52 17.92 -20.16
N PHE A 35 5.18 16.77 -19.92
CA PHE A 35 4.90 15.91 -18.78
C PHE A 35 5.14 16.61 -17.44
N VAL A 36 6.24 17.37 -17.30
CA VAL A 36 6.52 18.12 -16.07
C VAL A 36 5.49 19.23 -15.83
N ALA A 37 5.03 19.89 -16.91
CA ALA A 37 4.03 20.94 -16.81
C ALA A 37 2.63 20.40 -16.44
N ALA A 38 2.28 19.21 -16.93
CA ALA A 38 1.01 18.54 -16.65
C ALA A 38 1.22 17.02 -16.61
N PRO A 39 1.57 16.44 -15.44
CA PRO A 39 1.84 15.00 -15.33
C PRO A 39 0.62 14.16 -15.71
N ASP A 40 0.79 13.31 -16.73
CA ASP A 40 -0.21 12.36 -17.19
C ASP A 40 0.45 10.98 -17.38
N LYS A 41 0.01 9.99 -16.60
CA LYS A 41 0.56 8.63 -16.70
C LYS A 41 0.24 7.97 -18.05
N SER A 42 -0.78 8.43 -18.76
CA SER A 42 -1.19 7.85 -20.05
C SER A 42 -0.14 8.06 -21.15
N VAL A 43 0.73 9.07 -21.03
CA VAL A 43 1.78 9.36 -22.02
C VAL A 43 3.08 8.61 -21.77
N LEU A 44 3.22 7.91 -20.64
CA LEU A 44 4.48 7.28 -20.22
C LEU A 44 4.98 6.26 -21.24
N ASP A 45 4.10 5.41 -21.80
CA ASP A 45 4.50 4.44 -22.82
C ASP A 45 5.14 5.14 -24.03
N THR A 46 4.56 6.27 -24.48
CA THR A 46 5.07 7.05 -25.61
C THR A 46 6.44 7.64 -25.32
N ILE A 47 6.64 8.18 -24.11
CA ILE A 47 7.92 8.72 -23.65
C ILE A 47 8.97 7.60 -23.58
N ILE A 48 8.62 6.48 -22.95
CA ILE A 48 9.50 5.31 -22.80
C ILE A 48 9.91 4.78 -24.17
N TYR A 49 8.97 4.61 -25.11
CA TYR A 49 9.29 4.11 -26.44
C TYR A 49 10.23 5.05 -27.20
N ARG A 50 10.02 6.37 -27.08
CA ARG A 50 10.91 7.35 -27.72
C ARG A 50 12.30 7.34 -27.08
N TRP A 51 12.36 7.35 -25.75
CA TRP A 51 13.60 7.34 -24.99
C TRP A 51 14.44 6.09 -25.25
N THR A 52 13.79 4.92 -25.27
CA THR A 52 14.46 3.64 -25.48
C THR A 52 14.65 3.30 -26.97
N GLY A 53 14.16 4.13 -27.89
CA GLY A 53 14.30 3.93 -29.34
C GLY A 53 13.44 2.82 -29.93
N SER A 54 12.33 2.46 -29.28
CA SER A 54 11.36 1.46 -29.77
C SER A 54 10.11 2.08 -30.42
N ASP A 55 9.97 3.40 -30.45
CA ASP A 55 8.83 4.13 -31.02
C ASP A 55 8.56 3.85 -32.52
N GLY A 56 9.61 3.52 -33.29
CA GLY A 56 9.51 3.12 -34.70
C GLY A 56 9.10 1.67 -34.95
N VAL A 57 8.97 0.84 -33.91
CA VAL A 57 8.65 -0.59 -34.04
C VAL A 57 7.14 -0.78 -34.24
N SER A 58 6.75 -1.57 -35.25
CA SER A 58 5.34 -1.90 -35.47
C SER A 58 4.83 -2.82 -34.35
N PRO A 59 3.67 -2.54 -33.71
CA PRO A 59 3.19 -3.28 -32.53
C PRO A 59 3.07 -4.79 -32.71
N ASN A 60 2.81 -5.26 -33.94
CA ASN A 60 2.59 -6.68 -34.24
C ASN A 60 3.83 -7.34 -34.88
N SER A 61 4.94 -6.61 -35.03
CA SER A 61 6.14 -7.10 -35.74
C SER A 61 6.86 -8.24 -35.03
N ARG A 62 6.55 -8.46 -33.75
CA ARG A 62 7.11 -9.52 -32.91
C ARG A 62 6.05 -10.53 -32.48
N ASP A 63 4.97 -10.67 -33.26
CA ASP A 63 3.98 -11.71 -33.03
C ASP A 63 4.60 -13.11 -33.25
N PRO A 64 4.20 -14.12 -32.45
CA PRO A 64 4.61 -15.50 -32.61
C PRO A 64 4.47 -15.98 -34.06
N SER A 65 5.49 -16.70 -34.54
CA SER A 65 5.48 -17.23 -35.90
C SER A 65 4.48 -18.39 -36.10
N MET A 66 3.96 -18.95 -35.01
CA MET A 66 3.13 -20.17 -34.98
C MET A 66 2.14 -20.15 -33.82
N ILE A 67 1.05 -20.94 -33.93
CA ILE A 67 0.05 -21.29 -32.91
C ILE A 67 -0.77 -20.11 -32.34
N TYR A 68 -0.10 -19.13 -31.76
CA TYR A 68 -0.72 -17.98 -31.11
C TYR A 68 -0.86 -16.82 -32.09
N GLY A 69 -1.88 -15.98 -31.89
CA GLY A 69 -2.00 -14.70 -32.57
C GLY A 69 -1.15 -13.63 -31.87
N HIS A 70 -1.66 -12.40 -31.85
CA HIS A 70 -1.04 -11.30 -31.10
C HIS A 70 -1.03 -11.60 -29.59
N VAL A 71 0.12 -11.39 -28.94
CA VAL A 71 0.31 -11.70 -27.51
C VAL A 71 0.91 -10.56 -26.69
N MET A 72 1.59 -9.61 -27.32
CA MET A 72 2.12 -8.40 -26.66
C MET A 72 2.51 -7.35 -27.71
N ASP A 73 2.56 -6.08 -27.30
CA ASP A 73 3.10 -5.01 -28.14
C ASP A 73 4.61 -5.18 -28.31
N ALA A 74 5.06 -5.30 -29.56
CA ALA A 74 6.46 -5.44 -29.92
C ALA A 74 7.36 -4.30 -29.38
N ARG A 75 6.82 -3.10 -29.19
CA ARG A 75 7.56 -1.95 -28.65
C ARG A 75 7.98 -2.19 -27.20
N GLN A 76 7.12 -2.83 -26.40
CA GLN A 76 7.45 -3.25 -25.03
C GLN A 76 8.61 -4.24 -25.02
N LEU A 77 8.58 -5.23 -25.91
CA LEU A 77 9.65 -6.21 -26.03
C LEU A 77 10.97 -5.55 -26.39
N VAL A 78 10.98 -4.72 -27.44
CA VAL A 78 12.20 -4.06 -27.92
C VAL A 78 12.77 -3.11 -26.85
N THR A 79 11.90 -2.43 -26.10
CA THR A 79 12.32 -1.64 -24.92
C THR A 79 13.08 -2.52 -23.91
N LEU A 80 12.54 -3.68 -23.53
CA LEU A 80 13.23 -4.60 -22.61
C LEU A 80 14.54 -5.15 -23.18
N GLU A 81 14.60 -5.42 -24.49
CA GLU A 81 15.82 -5.87 -25.16
C GLU A 81 16.92 -4.81 -25.12
N HIS A 82 16.58 -3.53 -25.33
CA HIS A 82 17.53 -2.42 -25.23
C HIS A 82 17.98 -2.18 -23.78
N LEU A 83 17.05 -2.19 -22.82
CA LEU A 83 17.36 -2.00 -21.39
C LEU A 83 18.23 -3.13 -20.81
N SER A 84 18.01 -4.37 -21.25
CA SER A 84 18.86 -5.51 -20.85
C SER A 84 20.14 -5.64 -21.68
N GLY A 85 20.21 -4.95 -22.82
CA GLY A 85 21.26 -5.10 -23.83
C GLY A 85 21.29 -6.47 -24.50
N ARG A 86 20.19 -7.24 -24.44
CA ARG A 86 20.10 -8.60 -24.95
C ARG A 86 18.75 -8.84 -25.64
N GLY A 87 18.79 -9.42 -26.84
CA GLY A 87 17.58 -9.85 -27.54
C GLY A 87 16.88 -11.02 -26.83
N TYR A 88 15.56 -11.04 -26.90
CA TYR A 88 14.75 -12.17 -26.46
C TYR A 88 14.94 -13.36 -27.40
N LEU A 89 15.02 -14.57 -26.81
CA LEU A 89 15.05 -15.80 -27.59
C LEU A 89 14.39 -16.95 -26.80
N GLY A 90 13.12 -17.20 -27.13
CA GLY A 90 12.29 -18.24 -26.57
C GLY A 90 12.56 -19.63 -27.17
N THR A 91 11.92 -20.64 -26.58
CA THR A 91 11.94 -22.01 -27.09
C THR A 91 10.53 -22.59 -27.03
N TRP A 92 10.05 -23.10 -28.15
CA TRP A 92 8.80 -23.86 -28.22
C TRP A 92 8.90 -25.17 -27.45
N CYS A 93 7.76 -25.75 -27.04
CA CYS A 93 7.76 -27.02 -26.30
C CYS A 93 8.34 -28.22 -27.08
N TRP A 94 8.51 -28.08 -28.40
CA TRP A 94 9.20 -29.04 -29.27
C TRP A 94 10.65 -28.65 -29.60
N GLY A 95 11.22 -27.65 -28.94
CA GLY A 95 12.65 -27.31 -29.01
C GLY A 95 13.07 -26.27 -30.06
N ALA A 96 12.15 -25.82 -30.94
CA ALA A 96 12.47 -24.75 -31.89
C ALA A 96 12.70 -23.41 -31.17
N ARG A 97 13.71 -22.65 -31.60
CA ARG A 97 14.03 -21.32 -31.06
C ARG A 97 13.23 -20.25 -31.81
N ASP A 98 12.70 -19.27 -31.09
CA ASP A 98 11.88 -18.20 -31.66
C ASP A 98 12.27 -16.85 -31.04
N PRO A 99 12.65 -15.84 -31.83
CA PRO A 99 12.90 -14.50 -31.31
C PRO A 99 11.61 -13.78 -30.90
N ASN A 100 10.43 -14.35 -31.15
CA ASN A 100 9.15 -13.77 -30.78
C ASN A 100 8.56 -14.46 -29.55
N PRO A 101 8.08 -13.70 -28.56
CA PRO A 101 7.55 -14.24 -27.32
C PRO A 101 6.22 -14.95 -27.56
N HIS A 102 6.00 -16.05 -26.87
CA HIS A 102 4.81 -16.90 -27.04
C HIS A 102 4.39 -17.55 -25.72
N GLY A 103 3.16 -18.07 -25.67
CA GLY A 103 2.64 -18.84 -24.53
C GLY A 103 2.83 -18.11 -23.19
N LYS A 104 3.53 -18.75 -22.24
CA LYS A 104 3.78 -18.20 -20.90
C LYS A 104 4.81 -17.07 -20.85
N ALA A 105 5.61 -16.85 -21.90
CA ALA A 105 6.64 -15.83 -21.89
C ALA A 105 6.08 -14.42 -22.05
N ALA A 106 5.06 -14.24 -22.90
CA ALA A 106 4.49 -12.92 -23.17
C ALA A 106 3.92 -12.24 -21.91
N PRO A 107 3.10 -12.89 -21.06
CA PRO A 107 2.64 -12.28 -19.81
C PRO A 107 3.78 -11.86 -18.86
N VAL A 108 4.87 -12.63 -18.80
CA VAL A 108 6.04 -12.30 -17.96
C VAL A 108 6.77 -11.06 -18.49
N LEU A 109 6.92 -10.96 -19.80
CA LEU A 109 7.56 -9.81 -20.45
C LEU A 109 6.71 -8.55 -20.34
N ILE A 110 5.38 -8.67 -20.51
CA ILE A 110 4.45 -7.55 -20.26
C ILE A 110 4.59 -7.09 -18.80
N ALA A 111 4.59 -8.02 -17.84
CA ALA A 111 4.73 -7.68 -16.43
C ALA A 111 6.07 -6.98 -16.13
N GLU A 112 7.17 -7.42 -16.74
CA GLU A 112 8.47 -6.76 -16.58
C GLU A 112 8.49 -5.35 -17.19
N TYR A 113 7.84 -5.15 -18.35
CA TYR A 113 7.69 -3.82 -18.94
C TYR A 113 6.87 -2.89 -18.03
N GLU A 114 5.74 -3.36 -17.52
CA GLU A 114 4.90 -2.58 -16.60
C GLU A 114 5.64 -2.26 -15.28
N LYS A 115 6.44 -3.21 -14.78
CA LYS A 115 7.34 -2.98 -13.64
C LYS A 115 8.37 -1.88 -13.94
N PHE A 116 9.02 -1.91 -15.10
CA PHE A 116 9.93 -0.85 -15.53
C PHE A 116 9.23 0.51 -15.66
N LYS A 117 8.02 0.55 -16.22
CA LYS A 117 7.24 1.79 -16.35
C LYS A 117 6.92 2.42 -15.00
N LYS A 118 6.57 1.62 -13.99
CA LYS A 118 6.37 2.09 -12.61
C LYS A 118 7.64 2.71 -12.04
N PHE A 119 8.77 1.99 -12.14
CA PHE A 119 10.07 2.49 -11.71
C PHE A 119 10.43 3.82 -12.39
N PHE A 120 10.34 3.88 -13.72
CA PHE A 120 10.60 5.10 -14.50
C PHE A 120 9.74 6.27 -14.04
N ASN A 121 8.43 6.06 -13.89
CA ASN A 121 7.53 7.11 -13.41
C ASN A 121 7.89 7.58 -12.00
N ALA A 122 8.30 6.67 -11.11
CA ALA A 122 8.73 7.00 -9.76
C ALA A 122 10.01 7.85 -9.75
N GLU A 123 10.97 7.59 -10.64
CA GLU A 123 12.15 8.46 -10.82
C GLU A 123 11.75 9.89 -11.21
N LEU A 124 10.80 10.04 -12.14
CA LEU A 124 10.31 11.36 -12.56
C LEU A 124 9.57 12.07 -11.42
N GLN A 125 8.67 11.37 -10.73
CA GLN A 125 7.86 11.94 -9.65
C GLN A 125 8.73 12.36 -8.45
N ALA A 126 9.77 11.59 -8.13
CA ALA A 126 10.70 11.91 -7.05
C ALA A 126 11.48 13.21 -7.27
N GLN A 127 11.69 13.60 -8.54
CA GLN A 127 12.39 14.83 -8.89
C GLN A 127 11.44 16.01 -9.19
N THR A 128 10.12 15.76 -9.19
CA THR A 128 9.11 16.75 -9.60
C THR A 128 8.04 16.87 -8.52
N LEU A 129 6.94 16.13 -8.64
CA LEU A 129 5.74 16.23 -7.80
C LEU A 129 6.02 16.05 -6.30
N TYR A 130 7.03 15.25 -5.97
CA TYR A 130 7.38 14.86 -4.60
C TYR A 130 8.81 15.24 -4.20
N ALA A 131 9.44 16.17 -4.92
CA ALA A 131 10.84 16.53 -4.70
C ALA A 131 11.13 17.02 -3.27
N GLU A 132 10.20 17.76 -2.67
CA GLU A 132 10.33 18.24 -1.29
C GLU A 132 10.18 17.11 -0.27
N ASP A 133 9.18 16.23 -0.46
CA ASP A 133 8.92 15.10 0.43
C ASP A 133 10.04 14.05 0.38
N LEU A 134 10.71 13.91 -0.77
CA LEU A 134 11.76 12.94 -1.05
C LEU A 134 13.18 13.55 -1.00
N ALA A 135 13.33 14.73 -0.37
CA ALA A 135 14.61 15.43 -0.30
C ALA A 135 15.73 14.66 0.42
N PHE A 136 15.43 13.55 1.10
CA PHE A 136 16.40 12.63 1.68
C PHE A 136 17.11 11.73 0.63
N ILE A 137 16.67 11.75 -0.64
CA ILE A 137 17.36 11.12 -1.76
C ILE A 137 18.44 12.09 -2.27
N ASN A 138 19.68 11.86 -1.85
CA ASN A 138 20.84 12.73 -2.07
C ASN A 138 21.63 12.38 -3.34
N SER A 139 20.99 11.81 -4.37
CA SER A 139 21.64 11.36 -5.60
C SER A 139 20.92 11.82 -6.85
N SER A 140 21.67 11.95 -7.95
CA SER A 140 21.09 12.03 -9.29
C SER A 140 20.58 10.66 -9.75
N PHE A 141 19.44 10.67 -10.42
CA PHE A 141 18.87 9.51 -11.14
C PHE A 141 19.60 9.31 -12.49
N SER A 142 20.90 9.01 -12.40
CA SER A 142 21.80 8.81 -13.55
C SER A 142 22.64 7.55 -13.32
N SER A 143 22.93 6.80 -14.37
CA SER A 143 23.82 5.63 -14.32
C SER A 143 25.26 5.95 -13.88
N ALA A 144 25.65 7.24 -13.88
CA ALA A 144 26.92 7.68 -13.33
C ALA A 144 26.96 7.68 -11.79
N SER A 145 25.80 7.63 -11.11
CA SER A 145 25.75 7.46 -9.67
C SER A 145 26.04 5.99 -9.31
N GLN A 146 26.72 5.75 -8.19
CA GLN A 146 26.93 4.38 -7.66
C GLN A 146 25.65 3.87 -6.97
N GLY A 147 24.50 4.00 -7.63
CA GLY A 147 23.18 3.79 -7.07
C GLY A 147 22.58 5.02 -6.39
N MET A 148 21.35 4.86 -5.91
CA MET A 148 20.58 5.91 -5.25
C MET A 148 21.08 6.12 -3.82
N ALA A 149 21.65 7.29 -3.53
CA ALA A 149 22.14 7.62 -2.21
C ALA A 149 20.99 8.17 -1.36
N ILE A 150 20.66 7.50 -0.26
CA ILE A 150 19.50 7.80 0.58
C ILE A 150 19.95 8.00 2.02
N ASP A 151 19.54 9.11 2.63
CA ASP A 151 19.64 9.30 4.08
C ASP A 151 18.46 8.61 4.77
N TYR A 152 18.67 7.37 5.20
CA TYR A 152 17.61 6.54 5.80
C TYR A 152 17.09 7.09 7.13
N ALA A 153 17.92 7.81 7.90
CA ALA A 153 17.48 8.41 9.16
C ALA A 153 16.56 9.62 8.90
N ALA A 154 16.92 10.45 7.91
CA ALA A 154 16.07 11.54 7.45
C ALA A 154 14.77 11.00 6.82
N MET A 155 14.86 9.93 6.02
CA MET A 155 13.69 9.26 5.45
C MET A 155 12.69 8.83 6.52
N GLN A 156 13.13 8.08 7.54
CA GLN A 156 12.26 7.63 8.62
C GLN A 156 11.59 8.80 9.34
N THR A 157 12.36 9.85 9.65
CA THR A 157 11.85 11.05 10.34
C THR A 157 10.79 11.77 9.50
N SER A 158 11.07 11.99 8.20
CA SER A 158 10.15 12.66 7.29
C SER A 158 8.86 11.87 7.10
N LEU A 159 8.95 10.56 6.87
CA LEU A 159 7.77 9.71 6.65
C LEU A 159 6.90 9.62 7.91
N THR A 160 7.49 9.47 9.09
CA THR A 160 6.74 9.45 10.37
C THR A 160 6.03 10.78 10.60
N THR A 161 6.71 11.90 10.35
CA THR A 161 6.11 13.24 10.51
C THR A 161 4.98 13.48 9.51
N LEU A 162 5.18 13.05 8.26
CA LEU A 162 4.19 13.20 7.20
C LEU A 162 2.97 12.31 7.45
N ALA A 163 3.15 11.08 7.96
CA ALA A 163 2.06 10.19 8.32
C ALA A 163 1.11 10.81 9.36
N LEU A 164 1.67 11.49 10.36
CA LEU A 164 0.87 12.14 11.42
C LEU A 164 0.14 13.41 10.96
N SER A 165 0.69 14.11 9.96
CA SER A 165 0.19 15.43 9.54
C SER A 165 -0.65 15.38 8.26
N ASN A 166 -0.36 14.44 7.37
CA ASN A 166 -1.02 14.26 6.09
C ASN A 166 -0.93 12.79 5.62
N PRO A 167 -1.77 11.91 6.19
CA PRO A 167 -1.74 10.48 5.90
C PRO A 167 -1.97 10.15 4.42
N ASP A 168 -2.75 10.96 3.68
CA ASP A 168 -2.93 10.75 2.24
C ASP A 168 -1.66 11.06 1.44
N ARG A 169 -0.91 12.09 1.86
CA ARG A 169 0.35 12.44 1.22
C ARG A 169 1.41 11.36 1.48
N VAL A 170 1.55 10.85 2.71
CA VAL A 170 2.57 9.82 3.00
C VAL A 170 2.36 8.54 2.17
N LYS A 171 1.12 8.18 1.84
CA LYS A 171 0.82 7.04 0.95
C LYS A 171 1.36 7.24 -0.46
N LEU A 172 1.18 8.44 -1.02
CA LEU A 172 1.72 8.76 -2.34
C LEU A 172 3.25 8.68 -2.35
N ILE A 173 3.89 9.16 -1.29
CA ILE A 173 5.35 9.10 -1.12
C ILE A 173 5.85 7.67 -0.96
N THR A 174 5.21 6.88 -0.11
CA THR A 174 5.58 5.47 0.11
C THR A 174 5.38 4.62 -1.14
N SER A 175 4.32 4.86 -1.92
CA SER A 175 4.13 4.23 -3.23
C SER A 175 5.29 4.54 -4.18
N VAL A 176 5.75 5.80 -4.23
CA VAL A 176 6.89 6.19 -5.07
C VAL A 176 8.17 5.51 -4.58
N LEU A 177 8.41 5.43 -3.27
CA LEU A 177 9.57 4.73 -2.71
C LEU A 177 9.59 3.24 -3.06
N TRP A 178 8.44 2.57 -2.99
CA TRP A 178 8.33 1.17 -3.39
C TRP A 178 8.55 0.96 -4.89
N ASP A 179 8.02 1.84 -5.73
CA ASP A 179 8.29 1.80 -7.16
C ASP A 179 9.77 2.07 -7.47
N LEU A 180 10.45 2.96 -6.73
CA LEU A 180 11.91 3.16 -6.79
C LEU A 180 12.70 1.92 -6.30
N ALA A 181 12.12 1.13 -5.40
CA ALA A 181 12.74 -0.08 -4.86
C ALA A 181 12.72 -1.28 -5.85
N LEU A 182 11.90 -1.23 -6.91
CA LEU A 182 11.71 -2.34 -7.87
C LEU A 182 13.01 -2.88 -8.50
N TYR A 183 14.03 -2.02 -8.63
CA TYR A 183 15.38 -2.37 -9.10
C TYR A 183 16.47 -1.96 -8.10
N ASN A 184 16.10 -1.68 -6.85
CA ASN A 184 17.01 -1.30 -5.77
C ASN A 184 16.73 -2.15 -4.52
N GLN A 185 17.38 -3.32 -4.46
CA GLN A 185 17.21 -4.29 -3.37
C GLN A 185 17.55 -3.71 -1.99
N GLN A 186 18.51 -2.77 -1.91
CA GLN A 186 18.87 -2.16 -0.64
C GLN A 186 17.76 -1.24 -0.11
N LEU A 187 17.17 -0.43 -0.99
CA LEU A 187 16.01 0.39 -0.62
C LEU A 187 14.83 -0.50 -0.24
N GLU A 188 14.57 -1.56 -1.01
CA GLU A 188 13.50 -2.53 -0.71
C GLU A 188 13.62 -3.10 0.71
N GLN A 189 14.82 -3.56 1.08
CA GLN A 189 15.11 -4.06 2.42
C GLN A 189 14.86 -2.99 3.48
N LYS A 190 15.28 -1.75 3.23
CA LYS A 190 15.11 -0.65 4.20
C LYS A 190 13.66 -0.21 4.36
N LEU A 191 12.86 -0.21 3.29
CA LEU A 191 11.42 0.06 3.39
C LEU A 191 10.71 -1.03 4.20
N THR A 192 11.12 -2.29 4.00
CA THR A 192 10.62 -3.43 4.77
C THR A 192 11.01 -3.32 6.25
N GLU A 193 12.28 -3.02 6.56
CA GLU A 193 12.76 -2.81 7.94
C GLU A 193 12.04 -1.65 8.66
N PHE A 194 11.50 -0.70 7.90
CA PHE A 194 10.71 0.41 8.45
C PHE A 194 9.22 0.09 8.59
N GLY A 195 8.80 -1.13 8.26
CA GLY A 195 7.39 -1.56 8.33
C GLY A 195 6.49 -0.92 7.27
N LEU A 196 7.05 -0.23 6.28
CA LEU A 196 6.25 0.43 5.24
C LEU A 196 5.75 -0.62 4.27
N LEU A 197 4.49 -1.06 4.36
CA LEU A 197 3.99 -2.07 3.44
C LEU A 197 4.09 -1.63 1.97
N ARG A 198 4.36 -2.61 1.12
CA ARG A 198 4.12 -2.47 -0.32
C ARG A 198 2.63 -2.16 -0.50
N PRO A 199 2.25 -1.20 -1.34
CA PRO A 199 0.84 -0.90 -1.61
C PRO A 199 0.03 -2.13 -2.08
N ASP A 200 0.71 -3.19 -2.54
CA ASP A 200 0.16 -4.47 -2.97
C ASP A 200 0.37 -5.65 -1.98
N ALA A 201 1.00 -5.44 -0.81
CA ALA A 201 1.27 -6.49 0.18
C ALA A 201 0.86 -6.07 1.60
N GLY A 202 -0.42 -6.28 1.87
CA GLY A 202 -1.15 -6.05 3.13
C GLY A 202 -0.76 -6.85 4.38
N PHE A 203 0.48 -7.34 4.50
CA PHE A 203 0.89 -8.21 5.61
C PHE A 203 2.20 -7.73 6.23
N GLY A 204 2.18 -7.43 7.53
CA GLY A 204 3.34 -7.04 8.36
C GLY A 204 4.22 -8.22 8.75
N SER A 205 5.26 -7.95 9.53
CA SER A 205 6.22 -8.93 10.02
C SER A 205 5.87 -9.46 11.43
N ASP A 206 6.83 -10.05 12.16
CA ASP A 206 6.63 -10.45 13.56
C ASP A 206 7.10 -9.33 14.54
N GLU A 207 7.38 -8.13 14.03
CA GLU A 207 7.79 -6.93 14.78
C GLU A 207 6.65 -5.90 14.86
N ALA A 208 6.71 -5.00 15.84
CA ALA A 208 5.75 -3.91 15.95
C ALA A 208 5.95 -2.86 14.84
N GLU A 209 4.95 -2.67 14.00
CA GLU A 209 5.04 -1.92 12.74
C GLU A 209 3.90 -0.92 12.55
N THR A 210 4.01 -0.09 11.51
CA THR A 210 2.93 0.78 11.04
C THR A 210 2.62 0.50 9.58
N LEU A 211 1.44 -0.06 9.33
CA LEU A 211 0.96 -0.52 8.04
C LEU A 211 -0.01 0.52 7.45
N PHE A 212 0.13 0.79 6.16
CA PHE A 212 -0.72 1.75 5.45
C PHE A 212 -1.38 1.08 4.24
N GLY A 213 -2.71 1.11 4.22
CA GLY A 213 -3.56 0.94 3.04
C GLY A 213 -3.54 2.17 2.15
N ASN A 214 -4.28 2.10 1.04
CA ASN A 214 -4.42 3.10 0.00
C ASN A 214 -5.90 3.54 -0.14
N ALA A 215 -6.38 3.82 -1.36
CA ALA A 215 -7.75 4.31 -1.59
C ALA A 215 -8.63 3.25 -2.27
N GLN A 216 -8.13 2.01 -2.33
CA GLN A 216 -8.79 0.83 -2.89
C GLN A 216 -9.05 -0.14 -1.74
N ASP A 217 -9.88 -1.14 -2.01
CA ASP A 217 -10.12 -2.24 -1.06
C ASP A 217 -8.82 -2.97 -0.72
N ASP A 218 -8.35 -2.80 0.52
CA ASP A 218 -7.12 -3.40 1.02
C ASP A 218 -7.37 -4.58 1.95
N ILE A 219 -6.35 -5.42 2.12
CA ILE A 219 -6.30 -6.40 3.20
C ILE A 219 -5.14 -5.96 4.08
N LEU A 220 -5.34 -5.78 5.38
CA LEU A 220 -4.29 -5.38 6.31
C LEU A 220 -4.18 -6.40 7.44
N GLN A 221 -2.97 -6.87 7.68
CA GLN A 221 -2.67 -7.79 8.77
C GLN A 221 -1.31 -7.46 9.39
N GLY A 222 -1.28 -7.09 10.67
CA GLY A 222 -0.04 -6.84 11.43
C GLY A 222 0.86 -8.08 11.56
N ASN A 223 0.24 -9.25 11.76
CA ASN A 223 0.89 -10.48 12.27
C ASN A 223 1.32 -10.27 13.72
N LYS A 224 2.51 -10.72 14.16
CA LYS A 224 2.88 -10.52 15.56
C LYS A 224 3.45 -9.13 15.76
N GLY A 225 3.12 -8.50 16.86
CA GLY A 225 3.62 -7.17 17.14
C GLY A 225 2.62 -6.40 17.97
N ASN A 226 2.79 -5.09 18.07
CA ASN A 226 1.70 -4.22 18.46
C ASN A 226 1.61 -3.21 17.33
N ASP A 227 0.75 -3.48 16.37
CA ASP A 227 0.81 -2.83 15.06
C ASP A 227 -0.16 -1.66 14.96
N LEU A 228 0.17 -0.72 14.10
CA LEU A 228 -0.68 0.42 13.77
C LEU A 228 -1.13 0.30 12.31
N LEU A 229 -2.42 0.06 12.08
CA LEU A 229 -3.01 -0.25 10.78
C LEU A 229 -3.87 0.92 10.31
N TYR A 230 -3.51 1.53 9.17
CA TYR A 230 -4.27 2.61 8.54
C TYR A 230 -4.97 2.12 7.27
N GLY A 231 -6.27 1.84 7.28
CA GLY A 231 -7.03 1.37 6.09
C GLY A 231 -7.18 2.48 5.06
N SER A 232 -7.83 3.56 5.50
CA SER A 232 -8.10 4.78 4.75
C SER A 232 -9.42 4.74 3.99
N ALA A 233 -9.39 4.67 2.65
CA ALA A 233 -10.60 4.69 1.86
C ALA A 233 -10.67 3.42 1.03
N GLY A 234 -11.85 2.87 0.84
CA GLY A 234 -12.00 1.55 0.22
C GLY A 234 -12.82 0.65 1.13
N ASN A 235 -13.13 -0.56 0.70
CA ASN A 235 -13.72 -1.56 1.59
C ASN A 235 -12.58 -2.46 2.11
N ASP A 236 -12.03 -2.08 3.26
CA ASP A 236 -10.82 -2.66 3.80
C ASP A 236 -11.11 -3.89 4.66
N THR A 237 -10.16 -4.83 4.67
CA THR A 237 -10.23 -6.08 5.41
C THR A 237 -9.06 -6.17 6.37
N TYR A 238 -9.32 -5.94 7.65
CA TYR A 238 -8.36 -6.16 8.72
C TYR A 238 -8.39 -7.61 9.16
N GLN A 239 -7.24 -8.28 9.25
CA GLN A 239 -7.15 -9.67 9.69
C GLN A 239 -6.35 -9.76 10.98
N PHE A 240 -6.88 -10.52 11.93
CA PHE A 240 -6.26 -10.71 13.25
C PHE A 240 -6.28 -12.19 13.65
N ARG A 241 -5.18 -12.68 14.23
CA ARG A 241 -5.03 -14.02 14.80
C ARG A 241 -4.70 -13.95 16.29
N LEU A 242 -5.01 -15.02 16.99
CA LEU A 242 -4.56 -15.18 18.36
C LEU A 242 -3.03 -15.24 18.40
N GLY A 243 -2.41 -14.43 19.27
CA GLY A 243 -0.97 -14.24 19.37
C GLY A 243 -0.40 -13.11 18.49
N ASP A 244 -1.25 -12.37 17.76
CA ASP A 244 -0.83 -11.20 16.97
C ASP A 244 -0.44 -10.02 17.88
N GLY A 245 -0.95 -9.94 19.12
CA GLY A 245 -0.62 -8.90 20.08
C GLY A 245 -1.68 -7.81 20.19
N SER A 246 -1.25 -6.55 20.31
CA SER A 246 -2.13 -5.41 20.59
C SER A 246 -2.13 -4.41 19.45
N ASP A 247 -3.02 -4.63 18.48
CA ASP A 247 -3.09 -3.82 17.26
C ASP A 247 -4.05 -2.65 17.39
N ARG A 248 -3.76 -1.58 16.65
CA ARG A 248 -4.53 -0.34 16.60
C ARG A 248 -4.92 -0.02 15.18
N ILE A 249 -6.21 0.10 14.93
CA ILE A 249 -6.80 0.39 13.63
C ILE A 249 -7.24 1.86 13.59
N TYR A 250 -6.89 2.52 12.49
CA TYR A 250 -7.42 3.81 12.06
C TYR A 250 -8.01 3.67 10.66
N ASP A 251 -9.31 3.92 10.55
CA ASP A 251 -10.04 3.92 9.28
C ASP A 251 -10.73 5.28 9.05
N SER A 252 -11.29 5.49 7.86
CA SER A 252 -12.13 6.66 7.56
C SER A 252 -13.32 6.39 6.65
N LEU A 253 -13.21 5.70 5.51
CA LEU A 253 -14.30 5.65 4.53
C LEU A 253 -14.42 4.30 3.84
N GLY A 254 -15.46 3.54 4.17
CA GLY A 254 -15.59 2.22 3.58
C GLY A 254 -16.82 1.44 4.00
N ASN A 255 -16.79 0.16 3.63
CA ASN A 255 -17.58 -0.88 4.26
C ASN A 255 -16.61 -1.97 4.70
N ASP A 256 -15.99 -1.70 5.84
CA ASP A 256 -14.79 -2.34 6.33
C ASP A 256 -15.14 -3.54 7.21
N VAL A 257 -14.19 -4.47 7.26
CA VAL A 257 -14.38 -5.72 7.99
C VAL A 257 -13.14 -6.09 8.80
N LEU A 258 -13.35 -6.32 10.09
CA LEU A 258 -12.36 -7.01 10.93
C LEU A 258 -12.67 -8.51 10.93
N ILE A 259 -11.70 -9.32 10.52
CA ILE A 259 -11.80 -10.78 10.46
C ILE A 259 -10.87 -11.41 11.49
N PHE A 260 -11.48 -12.09 12.46
CA PHE A 260 -10.74 -12.98 13.36
C PHE A 260 -10.56 -14.35 12.70
N LEU A 261 -9.32 -14.68 12.36
CA LEU A 261 -8.97 -15.89 11.63
C LEU A 261 -8.78 -17.12 12.54
N SER A 262 -8.46 -16.90 13.81
CA SER A 262 -8.27 -17.98 14.79
C SER A 262 -9.61 -18.51 15.30
N PRO A 263 -9.92 -19.82 15.17
CA PRO A 263 -11.18 -20.40 15.66
C PRO A 263 -11.36 -20.36 17.18
N GLU A 264 -10.29 -20.07 17.92
CA GLU A 264 -10.29 -19.82 19.36
C GLU A 264 -10.93 -18.46 19.71
N ILE A 265 -10.85 -17.47 18.82
CA ILE A 265 -11.47 -16.16 19.01
C ILE A 265 -12.94 -16.28 18.60
N LYS A 266 -13.82 -16.28 19.60
CA LYS A 266 -15.26 -16.43 19.43
C LYS A 266 -16.01 -15.20 19.96
N PRO A 267 -17.26 -14.98 19.52
CA PRO A 267 -18.13 -13.93 20.04
C PRO A 267 -18.18 -13.82 21.58
N ASP A 268 -18.16 -14.95 22.29
CA ASP A 268 -18.20 -15.03 23.76
C ASP A 268 -16.84 -14.86 24.44
N ARG A 269 -15.77 -14.68 23.66
CA ARG A 269 -14.38 -14.46 24.13
C ARG A 269 -13.91 -13.02 23.97
N LEU A 270 -14.74 -12.15 23.43
CA LEU A 270 -14.42 -10.74 23.28
C LEU A 270 -15.04 -9.93 24.41
N ARG A 271 -14.19 -9.24 25.18
CA ARG A 271 -14.60 -8.22 26.14
C ARG A 271 -14.45 -6.84 25.53
N LEU A 272 -15.57 -6.19 25.28
CA LEU A 272 -15.63 -4.90 24.62
C LEU A 272 -15.68 -3.77 25.64
N THR A 273 -14.84 -2.76 25.46
CA THR A 273 -14.88 -1.52 26.25
C THR A 273 -14.79 -0.32 25.32
N ARG A 274 -15.30 0.83 25.78
CA ARG A 274 -15.22 2.10 25.06
C ARG A 274 -14.63 3.16 25.97
N ASP A 275 -13.82 4.02 25.38
CA ASP A 275 -13.40 5.28 25.99
C ASP A 275 -13.65 6.42 25.00
N ALA A 276 -14.69 7.19 25.25
CA ALA A 276 -15.20 8.26 24.38
C ALA A 276 -15.35 7.84 22.91
N THR A 277 -14.34 8.06 22.08
CA THR A 277 -14.35 7.81 20.63
C THR A 277 -13.79 6.43 20.25
N THR A 278 -13.04 5.79 21.14
CA THR A 278 -12.26 4.58 20.86
C THR A 278 -12.95 3.34 21.41
N VAL A 279 -12.92 2.26 20.63
CA VAL A 279 -13.42 0.92 21.00
C VAL A 279 -12.24 -0.04 21.19
N TRP A 280 -12.33 -0.89 22.21
CA TRP A 280 -11.35 -1.92 22.49
C TRP A 280 -12.02 -3.29 22.49
N LEU A 281 -11.41 -4.24 21.79
CA LEU A 281 -11.80 -5.64 21.75
C LEU A 281 -10.70 -6.45 22.43
N ASN A 282 -10.88 -6.78 23.71
CA ASN A 282 -9.92 -7.59 24.46
C ASN A 282 -10.26 -9.07 24.31
N ILE A 283 -9.26 -9.90 24.00
CA ILE A 283 -9.47 -11.32 23.70
C ILE A 283 -9.16 -12.16 24.94
N GLN A 284 -10.12 -13.00 25.33
CA GLN A 284 -10.02 -13.90 26.47
C GLN A 284 -9.84 -15.36 26.05
N ASP A 285 -9.14 -16.13 26.87
CA ASP A 285 -8.96 -17.56 26.68
C ASP A 285 -10.23 -18.36 27.03
N ALA A 286 -10.14 -19.68 26.92
CA ALA A 286 -11.25 -20.60 27.24
C ALA A 286 -11.73 -20.50 28.71
N ASN A 287 -10.91 -19.97 29.62
CA ASN A 287 -11.21 -19.81 31.04
C ASN A 287 -11.66 -18.40 31.41
N GLY A 288 -11.72 -17.47 30.43
CA GLY A 288 -12.08 -16.07 30.65
C GLY A 288 -10.92 -15.21 31.18
N LEU A 289 -9.68 -15.68 31.02
CA LEU A 289 -8.48 -14.90 31.34
C LEU A 289 -8.05 -14.10 30.10
N ASP A 290 -7.61 -12.86 30.31
CA ASP A 290 -7.08 -12.04 29.22
C ASP A 290 -5.83 -12.70 28.62
N THR A 291 -5.81 -12.84 27.31
CA THR A 291 -4.69 -13.43 26.55
C THR A 291 -3.51 -12.46 26.41
N GLY A 292 -3.78 -11.17 26.56
CA GLY A 292 -2.87 -10.07 26.22
C GLY A 292 -3.13 -9.51 24.83
N ASP A 293 -3.84 -10.26 23.97
CA ASP A 293 -4.20 -9.82 22.63
C ASP A 293 -5.43 -8.91 22.63
N ARG A 294 -5.39 -7.85 21.82
CA ARG A 294 -6.50 -6.91 21.67
C ARG A 294 -6.44 -6.15 20.36
N VAL A 295 -7.61 -5.69 19.93
CA VAL A 295 -7.75 -4.74 18.82
C VAL A 295 -8.33 -3.43 19.37
N GLN A 296 -7.63 -2.33 19.14
CA GLN A 296 -8.11 -0.97 19.38
C GLN A 296 -8.62 -0.40 18.05
N ILE A 297 -9.83 0.16 18.03
CA ILE A 297 -10.39 0.85 16.88
C ILE A 297 -10.61 2.30 17.28
N ASP A 298 -9.86 3.20 16.65
CA ASP A 298 -9.94 4.63 16.93
C ASP A 298 -10.94 5.34 16.03
N SER A 299 -11.45 6.45 16.56
CA SER A 299 -12.45 7.27 15.86
C SER A 299 -13.69 6.47 15.42
N PHE A 300 -14.03 5.39 16.14
CA PHE A 300 -15.25 4.63 15.90
C PHE A 300 -16.50 5.47 16.20
N PHE A 301 -16.41 6.31 17.23
CA PHE A 301 -17.44 7.29 17.57
C PHE A 301 -16.92 8.71 17.53
N ASP A 302 -17.82 9.65 17.29
CA ASP A 302 -17.62 11.07 17.58
C ASP A 302 -17.74 11.34 19.08
N PHE A 303 -17.24 12.49 19.52
CA PHE A 303 -17.33 12.91 20.93
C PHE A 303 -18.78 13.12 21.41
N ASP A 304 -19.74 13.27 20.48
CA ASP A 304 -21.17 13.39 20.77
C ASP A 304 -21.90 12.04 20.81
N GLY A 305 -21.18 10.92 20.62
CA GLY A 305 -21.72 9.58 20.72
C GLY A 305 -22.22 8.97 19.42
N ASN A 306 -22.27 9.72 18.30
CA ASN A 306 -22.58 9.16 16.99
C ASN A 306 -21.45 8.24 16.50
N VAL A 307 -21.76 7.29 15.61
CA VAL A 307 -20.72 6.56 14.87
C VAL A 307 -20.02 7.53 13.91
N ALA A 308 -18.70 7.40 13.79
CA ALA A 308 -17.85 8.30 13.03
C ALA A 308 -17.18 7.60 11.85
N GLU A 309 -16.23 8.26 11.20
CA GLU A 309 -15.53 7.78 10.01
C GLU A 309 -14.63 6.56 10.30
N GLY A 310 -14.10 6.40 11.51
CA GLY A 310 -13.31 5.22 11.90
C GLY A 310 -14.15 3.98 12.24
N LEU A 311 -15.38 3.92 11.75
CA LEU A 311 -16.29 2.79 11.93
C LEU A 311 -15.74 1.55 11.24
N ILE A 312 -15.88 0.39 11.88
CA ILE A 312 -15.74 -0.91 11.21
C ILE A 312 -17.14 -1.52 11.12
N GLU A 313 -17.65 -1.66 9.89
CA GLU A 313 -19.06 -2.01 9.63
C GLU A 313 -19.40 -3.43 10.06
N SER A 314 -18.43 -4.34 10.02
CA SER A 314 -18.65 -5.72 10.43
C SER A 314 -17.43 -6.41 11.04
N ILE A 315 -17.71 -7.35 11.93
CA ILE A 315 -16.73 -8.30 12.46
C ILE A 315 -17.12 -9.70 12.01
N ARG A 316 -16.17 -10.46 11.48
CA ARG A 316 -16.38 -11.86 11.06
C ARG A 316 -15.47 -12.80 11.83
N PHE A 317 -16.01 -13.96 12.18
CA PHE A 317 -15.30 -15.00 12.92
C PHE A 317 -15.03 -16.21 12.03
N ALA A 318 -14.05 -17.03 12.42
CA ALA A 318 -13.64 -18.21 11.67
C ALA A 318 -14.74 -19.27 11.49
N ASP A 319 -15.77 -19.28 12.34
CA ASP A 319 -16.94 -20.17 12.21
C ASP A 319 -18.01 -19.66 11.23
N GLY A 320 -17.77 -18.50 10.61
CA GLY A 320 -18.67 -17.84 9.67
C GLY A 320 -19.75 -16.98 10.33
N SER A 321 -19.80 -16.92 11.66
CA SER A 321 -20.65 -15.93 12.35
C SER A 321 -20.11 -14.52 12.16
N SER A 322 -20.99 -13.52 12.29
CA SER A 322 -20.63 -12.11 12.11
C SER A 322 -21.42 -11.20 13.05
N TRP A 323 -20.83 -10.07 13.39
CA TRP A 323 -21.48 -8.94 14.03
C TRP A 323 -21.54 -7.77 13.05
N SER A 324 -22.68 -7.10 12.99
CA SER A 324 -22.77 -5.77 12.39
C SER A 324 -22.27 -4.70 13.36
N TYR A 325 -22.02 -3.49 12.86
CA TYR A 325 -21.72 -2.35 13.73
C TYR A 325 -22.83 -2.11 14.78
N VAL A 326 -24.09 -2.37 14.43
CA VAL A 326 -25.23 -2.26 15.36
C VAL A 326 -25.12 -3.28 16.50
N ASP A 327 -24.71 -4.52 16.19
CA ASP A 327 -24.45 -5.53 17.21
C ASP A 327 -23.28 -5.12 18.12
N LEU A 328 -22.24 -4.51 17.55
CA LEU A 328 -21.09 -4.00 18.30
C LEU A 328 -21.50 -2.90 19.29
N VAL A 329 -22.25 -1.91 18.81
CA VAL A 329 -22.77 -0.80 19.63
C VAL A 329 -23.65 -1.35 20.77
N ASN A 330 -24.57 -2.26 20.49
CA ASN A 330 -25.43 -2.86 21.52
C ASN A 330 -24.64 -3.63 22.58
N ARG A 331 -23.55 -4.31 22.18
CA ARG A 331 -22.65 -5.01 23.10
C ARG A 331 -21.86 -4.05 23.98
N LEU A 332 -21.43 -2.91 23.44
CA LEU A 332 -20.75 -1.86 24.20
C LEU A 332 -21.66 -1.21 25.25
N ILE A 333 -22.94 -1.01 24.94
CA ILE A 333 -23.93 -0.47 25.90
C ILE A 333 -24.20 -1.48 27.03
N SER A 334 -24.09 -2.77 26.72
CA SER A 334 -24.42 -3.89 27.62
C SER A 334 -23.19 -4.53 28.28
N SER A 335 -22.01 -3.88 28.27
CA SER A 335 -20.74 -4.46 28.70
C SER A 335 -20.44 -4.32 30.20
N SER A 336 -21.41 -3.91 31.01
CA SER A 336 -21.23 -3.71 32.45
C SER A 336 -20.87 -4.99 33.20
N THR A 337 -20.13 -4.81 34.28
CA THR A 337 -19.60 -5.84 35.18
C THR A 337 -20.00 -5.52 36.62
N ALA A 338 -19.59 -6.33 37.59
CA ALA A 338 -19.81 -6.05 39.02
C ALA A 338 -18.71 -5.16 39.64
N GLY A 339 -17.78 -4.66 38.82
CA GLY A 339 -16.70 -3.77 39.22
C GLY A 339 -16.98 -2.33 38.77
N ASP A 340 -16.06 -1.41 39.05
CA ASP A 340 -16.21 -0.01 38.65
C ASP A 340 -16.08 0.13 37.11
N ASP A 341 -17.18 0.48 36.43
CA ASP A 341 -17.22 0.58 34.97
C ASP A 341 -17.35 2.02 34.43
N GLN A 342 -16.92 2.21 33.19
CA GLN A 342 -17.15 3.42 32.41
C GLN A 342 -18.01 3.08 31.19
N LEU A 343 -19.25 3.57 31.20
CA LEU A 343 -20.29 3.17 30.24
C LEU A 343 -20.78 4.39 29.47
N TYR A 344 -20.98 4.19 28.16
CA TYR A 344 -21.39 5.22 27.23
C TYR A 344 -22.65 4.77 26.51
N GLY A 345 -23.66 5.63 26.51
CA GLY A 345 -24.80 5.50 25.63
C GLY A 345 -24.47 5.94 24.22
N THR A 346 -25.55 6.07 23.47
CA THR A 346 -25.67 6.62 22.13
C THR A 346 -26.55 7.87 22.20
N PRO A 347 -26.70 8.61 21.09
CA PRO A 347 -27.68 9.69 20.99
C PRO A 347 -29.15 9.22 20.95
N LEU A 348 -29.40 7.92 21.09
CA LEU A 348 -30.74 7.33 21.12
C LEU A 348 -31.20 7.03 22.57
N ASP A 349 -32.43 6.53 22.69
CA ASP A 349 -32.99 6.11 23.98
C ASP A 349 -32.37 4.79 24.47
N ASP A 350 -31.30 4.89 25.27
CA ASP A 350 -30.63 3.73 25.84
C ASP A 350 -31.09 3.38 27.25
N ARG A 351 -30.96 2.09 27.58
CA ARG A 351 -31.09 1.59 28.95
C ARG A 351 -29.79 0.95 29.41
N ILE A 352 -29.05 1.67 30.24
CA ILE A 352 -27.77 1.24 30.80
C ILE A 352 -27.95 0.82 32.26
N SER A 353 -27.33 -0.29 32.65
CA SER A 353 -27.28 -0.77 34.04
C SER A 353 -25.83 -0.91 34.47
N GLY A 354 -25.39 -0.10 35.44
CA GLY A 354 -24.02 -0.17 35.99
C GLY A 354 -23.73 -1.45 36.77
N LEU A 355 -24.78 -2.11 37.30
CA LEU A 355 -24.69 -3.24 38.23
C LEU A 355 -24.09 -2.82 39.59
N ASP A 356 -23.18 -3.62 40.15
CA ASP A 356 -22.46 -3.31 41.39
C ASP A 356 -21.17 -2.55 41.04
N GLY A 357 -20.63 -1.75 41.96
CA GLY A 357 -19.44 -0.94 41.72
C GLY A 357 -19.72 0.55 41.73
N ASN A 358 -18.67 1.36 41.52
CA ASN A 358 -18.77 2.82 41.38
C ASN A 358 -18.69 3.21 39.90
N ASP A 359 -19.80 3.13 39.20
CA ASP A 359 -19.84 3.32 37.75
C ASP A 359 -19.94 4.79 37.32
N ARG A 360 -19.41 5.08 36.13
CA ARG A 360 -19.62 6.33 35.41
C ARG A 360 -20.43 6.07 34.15
N LEU A 361 -21.62 6.66 34.10
CA LEU A 361 -22.53 6.53 32.96
C LEU A 361 -22.62 7.87 32.22
N TYR A 362 -22.31 7.84 30.93
CA TYR A 362 -22.38 8.98 30.02
C TYR A 362 -23.54 8.78 29.04
N GLY A 363 -24.54 9.65 29.10
CA GLY A 363 -25.58 9.74 28.07
C GLY A 363 -25.26 10.85 27.09
N TYR A 364 -25.86 10.78 25.90
CA TYR A 364 -25.75 11.79 24.86
C TYR A 364 -27.13 12.36 24.52
N ALA A 365 -27.17 13.55 23.91
CA ALA A 365 -28.38 14.36 23.73
C ALA A 365 -28.52 14.87 22.30
#